data_AF-A0A964I0V3-F1
#
_entry.id   AF-A0A964I0V3-F1
#
_cell.length_a   1.000
_cell.length_b   1.000
_cell.length_c   1.000
_cell.angle_alpha   90.00
_cell.angle_beta   90.00
_cell.angle_gamma   90.00
#
_symmetry.space_group_name_H-M   'P 1'
#
loop_
_entity.id
_entity.type
_entity.pdbx_description
1 polymer ?
#
loop_
_entity_poly.entity_id
_entity_poly.type
_entity_poly.pdbx_seq_one_letter_code
_entity_poly.pdbx_strand_id
1 'polypeptide(L)'
;MTIAPEGRRLLRIEARNSQTPIERKPEWIKTRAKMGPEYTALRSLVVSEGLHTVCQEAACPNIFECWEDREATFLIGGDACTRRCDFCNIDTGKPLPLDRDEPRRVAES
;
A
#
# COMPACT_ATOMS: atom_id res chain seq x y z
N MET A 1 7.88 4.27 -18.18
CA MET A 1 6.45 4.30 -18.51
C MET A 1 5.75 5.10 -17.41
N THR A 2 5.46 6.37 -17.66
CA THR A 2 4.58 7.17 -16.79
C THR A 2 3.14 6.86 -17.18
N ILE A 3 2.69 5.66 -16.82
CA ILE A 3 1.28 5.29 -16.97
C ILE A 3 0.59 5.94 -15.79
N ALA A 4 -0.21 6.97 -16.06
CA ALA A 4 -1.20 7.43 -15.09
C ALA A 4 -1.97 6.18 -14.63
N PRO A 5 -2.10 5.90 -13.32
CA PRO A 5 -2.81 4.72 -12.89
C PRO A 5 -4.22 4.82 -13.48
N GLU A 6 -4.57 3.81 -14.29
CA GLU A 6 -5.94 3.53 -14.71
C GLU A 6 -6.60 4.55 -15.67
N GLY A 7 -5.82 5.31 -16.44
CA GLY A 7 -6.38 6.16 -17.50
C GLY A 7 -7.13 7.41 -17.00
N ARG A 8 -7.04 7.71 -15.71
CA ARG A 8 -7.57 8.96 -15.15
C ARG A 8 -6.76 10.17 -15.62
N ARG A 9 -7.44 11.32 -15.76
CA ARG A 9 -6.76 12.59 -16.06
C ARG A 9 -5.87 12.99 -14.88
N LEU A 10 -4.58 13.19 -15.14
CA LEU A 10 -3.64 13.72 -14.16
C LEU A 10 -4.03 15.14 -13.73
N LEU A 11 -3.90 15.42 -12.44
CA LEU A 11 -3.99 16.79 -11.92
C LEU A 11 -2.80 17.62 -12.42
N ARG A 12 -2.92 18.95 -12.35
CA ARG A 12 -1.89 19.89 -12.83
C ARG A 12 -0.48 19.57 -12.28
N ILE A 13 -0.38 19.25 -11.00
CA ILE A 13 0.90 18.96 -10.34
C ILE A 13 1.44 17.59 -10.77
N GLU A 14 0.59 16.55 -10.80
CA GLU A 14 0.97 15.21 -11.27
C GLU A 14 1.48 15.22 -12.73
N ALA A 15 0.79 15.96 -13.60
CA ALA A 15 1.19 16.13 -14.99
C ALA A 15 2.56 16.80 -15.11
N ARG A 16 2.82 17.84 -14.31
CA ARG A 16 4.13 18.50 -14.25
C ARG A 16 5.20 17.55 -13.72
N ASN A 17 4.94 16.82 -12.64
CA ASN A 17 5.89 15.88 -12.06
C ASN A 17 6.26 14.76 -13.05
N SER A 18 5.30 14.31 -13.87
CA SER A 18 5.52 13.27 -14.88
C SER A 18 6.46 13.68 -16.02
N GLN A 19 6.76 14.99 -16.15
CA GLN A 19 7.75 15.51 -17.09
C GLN A 19 9.19 15.24 -16.62
N THR A 20 9.38 15.05 -15.31
CA THR A 20 10.66 14.62 -14.76
C THR A 20 10.77 13.10 -14.89
N PRO A 21 11.81 12.57 -15.55
CA PRO A 21 12.00 11.13 -15.65
C PRO A 21 12.31 10.54 -14.27
N ILE A 22 11.81 9.33 -14.01
CA ILE A 22 12.08 8.60 -12.77
C ILE A 22 13.58 8.42 -12.59
N GLU A 23 14.10 8.86 -11.44
CA GLU A 23 15.51 8.76 -11.11
C GLU A 23 15.90 7.31 -10.86
N ARG A 24 17.09 6.95 -11.36
CA ARG A 24 17.69 5.67 -11.02
C ARG A 24 17.97 5.64 -9.52
N LYS A 25 17.46 4.61 -8.83
CA LYS A 25 17.77 4.42 -7.42
C LYS A 25 19.27 4.14 -7.26
N PRO A 26 19.93 4.74 -6.25
CA PRO A 26 21.34 4.49 -5.99
C PRO A 26 21.59 3.05 -5.54
N GLU A 27 22.82 2.55 -5.70
CA GLU A 27 23.15 1.14 -5.52
C GLU A 27 22.95 0.59 -4.10
N TRP A 28 22.86 1.47 -3.10
CA TRP A 28 22.61 1.10 -1.71
C TRP A 28 21.13 0.91 -1.37
N ILE A 29 20.19 1.38 -2.21
CA ILE A 29 18.76 1.13 -2.02
C ILE A 29 18.41 -0.18 -2.72
N LYS A 30 18.34 -1.27 -1.94
CA LYS A 30 18.03 -2.63 -2.40
C LYS A 30 17.05 -3.29 -1.45
N THR A 31 16.05 -3.98 -2.00
CA THR A 31 15.11 -4.80 -1.23
C THR A 31 15.58 -6.24 -1.19
N ARG A 32 15.56 -6.87 -0.01
CA ARG A 32 15.69 -8.32 0.12
C ARG A 32 14.29 -8.93 0.06
N ALA A 33 13.89 -9.38 -1.11
CA ALA A 33 12.60 -10.04 -1.27
C ALA A 33 12.71 -11.51 -0.84
N LYS A 34 12.12 -11.85 0.31
CA LYS A 34 11.91 -13.21 0.76
C LYS A 34 10.41 -13.42 0.98
N MET A 35 9.82 -14.31 0.20
CA MET A 35 8.43 -14.72 0.37
C MET A 35 8.41 -16.04 1.15
N GLY A 36 8.74 -15.97 2.43
CA GLY A 36 8.78 -17.13 3.29
C GLY A 36 7.38 -17.54 3.79
N PRO A 37 7.34 -18.55 4.69
CA PRO A 37 6.08 -19.05 5.24
C PRO A 37 5.36 -17.96 6.04
N GLU A 38 6.09 -17.12 6.77
CA GLU A 38 5.52 -16.07 7.62
C GLU A 38 4.90 -14.95 6.78
N TYR A 39 5.60 -14.47 5.75
CA TYR A 39 5.02 -13.56 4.76
C TYR A 39 3.72 -14.11 4.16
N THR A 40 3.71 -15.40 3.78
CA THR A 40 2.55 -16.04 3.16
C THR A 40 1.38 -16.21 4.13
N ALA A 41 1.68 -16.55 5.39
CA ALA A 41 0.69 -16.66 6.45
C ALA A 41 0.04 -15.31 6.75
N LEU A 42 0.84 -14.25 6.92
CA LEU A 42 0.37 -12.89 7.19
C LEU A 42 -0.45 -12.35 6.01
N ARG A 43 0.01 -12.59 4.77
CA ARG A 43 -0.78 -12.28 3.57
C ARG A 43 -2.14 -12.97 3.57
N SER A 44 -2.17 -14.24 3.92
CA SER A 44 -3.41 -15.03 3.90
C SER A 44 -4.39 -14.55 4.97
N LEU A 45 -3.88 -14.23 6.17
CA LEU A 45 -4.64 -13.68 7.29
C LEU A 45 -5.30 -12.33 6.92
N VAL A 46 -4.52 -11.39 6.39
CA VAL A 46 -5.03 -10.07 5.98
C VAL A 46 -6.16 -10.21 4.96
N VAL A 47 -5.99 -11.11 3.97
CA VAL A 47 -7.00 -11.37 2.95
C VAL A 47 -8.23 -12.09 3.53
N SER A 48 -8.05 -13.07 4.41
CA SER A 48 -9.17 -13.84 4.98
C SER A 48 -10.05 -13.00 5.91
N GLU A 49 -9.45 -12.07 6.65
CA GLU A 49 -10.16 -11.16 7.55
C GLU A 49 -10.72 -9.92 6.84
N GLY A 50 -10.50 -9.78 5.52
CA GLY A 50 -10.90 -8.61 4.76
C GLY A 50 -10.32 -7.32 5.32
N LEU A 51 -9.03 -7.37 5.70
CA LEU A 51 -8.27 -6.25 6.25
C LEU A 51 -7.32 -5.67 5.19
N HIS A 52 -6.88 -4.44 5.43
CA HIS A 52 -5.85 -3.79 4.62
C HIS A 52 -4.64 -3.45 5.48
N THR A 53 -3.48 -3.34 4.83
CA THR A 53 -2.24 -2.89 5.49
C THR A 53 -1.62 -1.75 4.72
N VAL A 54 -1.06 -0.76 5.41
CA VAL A 54 -0.29 0.29 4.74
C VAL A 54 0.96 -0.29 4.07
N CYS A 55 1.44 -1.45 4.55
CA CYS A 55 2.53 -2.21 3.94
C CYS A 55 2.23 -2.53 2.45
N GLN A 56 1.00 -2.97 2.16
CA GLN A 56 0.56 -3.32 0.81
C GLN A 56 0.09 -2.09 0.03
N GLU A 57 -0.85 -1.32 0.58
CA GLU A 57 -1.52 -0.24 -0.17
C GLU A 57 -0.55 0.91 -0.52
N ALA A 58 0.45 1.17 0.33
CA ALA A 58 1.48 2.16 0.04
C ALA A 58 2.68 1.59 -0.76
N ALA A 59 2.64 0.31 -1.16
CA ALA A 59 3.72 -0.39 -1.85
C ALA A 59 5.08 -0.29 -1.12
N CYS A 60 5.09 -0.55 0.18
CA CYS A 60 6.30 -0.43 1.00
C CYS A 60 7.37 -1.46 0.57
N PRO A 61 8.61 -1.05 0.27
CA PRO A 61 9.67 -1.97 -0.16
C PRO A 61 10.10 -2.95 0.94
N ASN A 62 9.76 -2.71 2.20
CA ASN A 62 10.14 -3.53 3.35
C ASN A 62 9.10 -4.62 3.68
N ILE A 63 8.01 -4.74 2.91
CA ILE A 63 6.93 -5.69 3.21
C ILE A 63 7.43 -7.13 3.38
N PHE A 64 8.44 -7.55 2.60
CA PHE A 64 9.01 -8.90 2.68
C PHE A 64 9.84 -9.12 3.95
N GLU A 65 10.45 -8.07 4.48
CA GLU A 65 11.26 -8.13 5.70
C GLU A 65 10.33 -8.11 6.91
N CYS A 66 9.52 -7.06 7.04
CA CYS A 66 8.63 -6.88 8.18
C CYS A 66 7.66 -8.07 8.34
N TRP A 67 7.02 -8.53 7.26
CA TRP A 67 6.05 -9.62 7.39
C TRP A 67 6.69 -10.98 7.66
N GLU A 68 7.93 -11.19 7.20
CA GLU A 68 8.66 -12.40 7.56
C GLU A 68 9.00 -12.42 9.05
N ASP A 69 9.25 -11.24 9.65
CA ASP A 69 9.45 -11.04 11.09
C ASP A 69 8.14 -10.88 11.88
N ARG A 70 6.98 -11.13 11.24
CA ARG A 70 5.62 -10.97 11.81
C ARG A 70 5.29 -9.55 12.30
N GLU A 71 5.83 -8.55 11.64
CA GLU A 71 5.52 -7.15 11.85
C GLU A 71 4.65 -6.59 10.71
N ALA A 72 3.51 -6.01 11.05
CA ALA A 72 2.63 -5.37 10.08
C ALA A 72 2.00 -4.10 10.66
N THR A 73 1.54 -3.22 9.77
CA THR A 73 0.80 -2.01 10.14
C THR A 73 -0.51 -2.00 9.35
N PHE A 74 -1.60 -2.15 10.09
CA PHE A 74 -2.95 -2.16 9.52
C PHE A 74 -3.33 -0.77 8.99
N LEU A 75 -4.12 -0.77 7.92
CA LEU A 75 -4.80 0.40 7.36
C LEU A 75 -6.29 0.20 7.57
N ILE A 76 -6.88 1.00 8.46
CA ILE A 76 -8.31 0.97 8.78
C ILE A 76 -9.10 1.93 7.89
N GLY A 77 -10.39 1.66 7.71
CA GLY A 77 -11.29 2.46 6.88
C GLY A 77 -11.20 2.15 5.39
N GLY A 78 -10.63 0.99 5.03
CA GLY A 78 -10.45 0.54 3.65
C GLY A 78 -9.16 1.03 2.97
N ASP A 79 -9.08 0.78 1.66
CA ASP A 79 -7.95 1.09 0.78
C ASP A 79 -8.05 2.46 0.08
N ALA A 80 -9.23 3.11 0.10
CA ALA A 80 -9.46 4.38 -0.57
C ALA A 80 -9.35 5.59 0.38
N CYS A 81 -8.36 6.45 0.14
CA CYS A 81 -8.22 7.72 0.86
C CYS A 81 -9.07 8.83 0.21
N THR A 82 -9.71 9.66 1.03
CA THR A 82 -10.42 10.87 0.56
C THR A 82 -9.48 12.03 0.24
N ARG A 83 -8.19 11.90 0.57
CA ARG A 83 -7.13 12.90 0.34
C ARG A 83 -6.14 12.36 -0.70
N ARG A 84 -5.28 13.26 -1.19
CA ARG A 84 -4.31 12.97 -2.24
C ARG A 84 -2.97 13.65 -2.00
N CYS A 85 -2.11 12.99 -1.23
CA CYS A 85 -0.75 13.44 -0.99
C CYS A 85 0.14 13.01 -2.16
N ASP A 86 0.97 13.91 -2.69
CA ASP A 86 1.74 13.70 -3.93
C ASP A 86 2.82 12.60 -3.84
N PHE A 87 3.16 12.17 -2.61
CA PHE A 87 4.10 11.07 -2.35
C PHE A 87 3.40 9.72 -2.06
N CYS A 88 2.10 9.73 -1.80
CA CYS A 88 1.37 8.57 -1.29
C CYS A 88 0.82 7.74 -2.46
N ASN A 89 0.99 6.42 -2.37
CA ASN A 89 0.54 5.49 -3.40
C ASN A 89 -0.83 4.86 -3.11
N ILE A 90 -1.43 5.15 -1.94
CA ILE A 90 -2.77 4.68 -1.59
C ILE A 90 -3.79 5.34 -2.53
N ASP A 91 -4.75 4.56 -3.00
CA ASP A 91 -5.74 5.03 -3.94
C ASP A 91 -6.56 6.20 -3.38
N THR A 92 -6.84 7.18 -4.25
CA THR A 92 -7.77 8.26 -3.90
C THR A 92 -9.13 7.93 -4.45
N GLY A 93 -10.14 7.89 -3.59
CA GLY A 93 -11.49 7.51 -4.00
C GLY A 93 -12.56 7.89 -2.99
N LYS A 94 -13.79 7.52 -3.33
CA LYS A 94 -14.90 7.52 -2.37
C LYS A 94 -14.83 6.22 -1.57
N PRO A 95 -14.66 6.27 -0.24
CA PRO A 95 -14.61 5.06 0.57
C PRO A 95 -15.93 4.28 0.51
N LEU A 96 -15.83 2.98 0.81
CA LEU A 96 -16.98 2.15 1.14
C LEU A 96 -17.67 2.65 2.43
N PRO A 97 -18.90 2.20 2.72
CA PRO A 97 -19.54 2.48 4.00
C PRO A 97 -18.64 2.08 5.17
N LEU A 98 -18.70 2.84 6.28
CA LEU A 98 -17.93 2.55 7.49
C LEU A 98 -18.20 1.13 7.98
N ASP A 99 -17.16 0.33 8.03
CA ASP A 99 -17.20 -0.96 8.72
C ASP A 99 -16.98 -0.74 10.23
N ARG A 100 -18.01 -1.05 11.02
CA ARG A 100 -17.95 -0.93 12.48
C ARG A 100 -17.37 -2.17 13.17
N ASP A 101 -17.25 -3.29 12.45
CA ASP A 101 -16.68 -4.54 12.93
C ASP A 101 -15.18 -4.65 12.65
N GLU A 102 -14.63 -3.82 11.74
CA GLU A 102 -13.20 -3.77 11.42
C GLU A 102 -12.29 -3.69 12.66
N PRO A 103 -12.57 -2.88 13.71
CA PRO A 103 -11.74 -2.86 14.91
C PRO A 103 -11.66 -4.20 15.64
N ARG A 104 -12.73 -5.01 15.61
CA ARG A 104 -12.74 -6.35 16.22
C ARG A 104 -11.86 -7.30 15.41
N ARG A 105 -11.98 -7.30 14.08
CA ARG A 105 -11.14 -8.15 13.21
C ARG A 105 -9.65 -7.82 13.33
N VAL A 106 -9.29 -6.54 13.44
CA VAL A 106 -7.90 -6.11 13.70
C VAL A 106 -7.39 -6.58 15.07
N ALA A 107 -8.27 -6.69 16.08
CA ALA A 107 -7.88 -7.17 17.40
C ALA A 107 -7.71 -8.70 17.49
N GLU A 108 -8.39 -9.45 16.61
CA GLU A 108 -8.37 -10.92 16.57
C GLU A 108 -7.34 -11.50 15.60
N SER A 109 -6.75 -10.66 14.73
CA SER A 109 -5.72 -11.01 13.76
C SER A 109 -4.34 -11.20 14.37
#